data_AF-A0A9Q1LF71-F1
#
_entry.id   AF-A0A9Q1LF71-F1
#
_cell.length_a   1.000
_cell.length_b   1.000
_cell.length_c   1.000
_cell.angle_alpha   90.00
_cell.angle_beta   90.00
_cell.angle_gamma   90.00
#
_symmetry.space_group_name_H-M   'P 1'
#
loop_
_entity.id
_entity.type
_entity.pdbx_description
1 polymer ?
#
loop_
_entity_poly.entity_id
_entity_poly.type
_entity_poly.pdbx_seq_one_letter_code
_entity_poly.pdbx_strand_id
1 'polypeptide(L)'
;MVPSIEIYDPRIGTWMIGEPMNHSRGYSAAAVLKESIYVIGGVQSDEELVDVVECYKEGQGWQMPNLRAIGKRSLLAAWLFLYLFRPSDPPLVIFGRQFSERETLGVLIVLTVVVIFLTSVGAVLVSALMIGLAIVCTHAAFRAPEDLFLDDPQESPATGFLSFLNGGAANAAAVAVAARV
;
A
#
# COMPACT_ATOMS: atom_id res chain seq x y z
N MET A 1 -11.94 -6.37 -24.48
CA MET A 1 -11.89 -7.80 -24.04
C MET A 1 -13.23 -8.46 -24.21
N VAL A 2 -13.31 -9.79 -24.11
CA VAL A 2 -14.56 -10.56 -24.30
C VAL A 2 -14.79 -11.54 -23.15
N PRO A 3 -16.04 -11.81 -22.76
CA PRO A 3 -16.39 -12.86 -21.79
C PRO A 3 -16.76 -14.19 -22.46
N SER A 4 -16.88 -14.22 -23.79
CA SER A 4 -17.34 -15.39 -24.55
C SER A 4 -16.35 -16.54 -24.44
N ILE A 5 -16.89 -17.75 -24.32
CA ILE A 5 -16.13 -19.00 -24.25
C ILE A 5 -16.55 -19.88 -25.43
N GLU A 6 -15.56 -20.51 -26.06
CA GLU A 6 -15.77 -21.46 -27.15
C GLU A 6 -15.24 -22.83 -26.72
N ILE A 7 -16.02 -23.87 -27.01
CA ILE A 7 -15.75 -25.26 -26.66
C ILE A 7 -15.58 -26.04 -27.95
N TYR A 8 -14.43 -26.68 -28.13
CA TYR A 8 -14.17 -27.51 -29.31
C TYR A 8 -14.61 -28.96 -29.07
N ASP A 9 -15.48 -29.47 -29.93
CA ASP A 9 -15.80 -30.91 -29.96
C ASP A 9 -14.95 -31.61 -31.05
N PRO A 10 -13.94 -32.42 -30.68
CA PRO A 10 -13.07 -33.10 -31.64
C PRO A 10 -13.77 -34.24 -32.40
N ARG A 11 -14.93 -34.71 -31.95
CA ARG A 11 -15.66 -35.82 -32.61
C ARG A 11 -16.32 -35.37 -33.90
N ILE A 12 -16.86 -34.15 -33.88
CA ILE A 12 -17.55 -33.52 -35.01
C ILE A 12 -16.69 -32.43 -35.67
N GLY A 13 -15.59 -32.04 -35.03
CA GLY A 13 -14.63 -31.07 -35.57
C GLY A 13 -15.14 -29.63 -35.57
N THR A 14 -16.07 -29.29 -34.70
CA THR A 14 -16.71 -27.97 -34.65
C THR A 14 -16.54 -27.30 -33.30
N TRP A 15 -16.49 -25.96 -33.33
CA TRP A 15 -16.57 -25.13 -32.13
C TRP A 15 -18.02 -24.83 -31.78
N MET A 16 -18.31 -24.80 -30.49
CA MET A 16 -19.62 -24.44 -29.92
C MET A 16 -19.44 -23.31 -28.92
N ILE A 17 -20.47 -22.48 -28.78
CA ILE A 17 -20.47 -21.41 -27.78
C ILE A 17 -20.79 -22.02 -26.42
N GLY A 18 -19.90 -21.79 -25.45
CA GLY A 18 -20.09 -22.17 -24.06
C GLY A 18 -20.70 -21.05 -23.21
N GLU A 19 -20.92 -21.33 -21.93
CA GLU A 19 -21.33 -20.29 -20.98
C GLU A 19 -20.24 -19.21 -20.86
N PRO A 20 -20.60 -17.92 -20.96
CA PRO A 20 -19.65 -16.83 -20.83
C PRO A 20 -19.13 -16.71 -19.39
N MET A 21 -17.89 -16.25 -19.25
CA MET A 21 -17.33 -15.86 -17.94
C MET A 21 -18.11 -14.68 -17.35
N ASN A 22 -18.06 -14.53 -16.02
CA ASN A 22 -18.75 -13.41 -15.35
C ASN A 22 -18.08 -12.07 -15.64
N HIS A 23 -16.73 -12.05 -15.71
CA HIS A 23 -15.98 -10.85 -16.07
C HIS A 23 -15.32 -11.01 -17.43
N SER A 24 -15.56 -10.03 -18.31
CA SER A 24 -14.77 -9.90 -19.54
C SER A 24 -13.33 -9.57 -19.18
N ARG A 25 -12.39 -10.34 -19.74
CA ARG A 25 -10.97 -10.19 -19.44
C ARG A 25 -10.11 -10.63 -20.61
N GLY A 26 -8.88 -10.13 -20.65
CA GLY A 26 -7.84 -10.49 -21.60
C GLY A 26 -6.51 -10.59 -20.88
N TYR A 27 -5.52 -11.23 -21.51
CA TYR A 27 -4.22 -11.49 -20.88
C TYR A 27 -4.31 -12.26 -19.55
N SER A 28 -5.33 -13.11 -19.40
CA SER A 28 -5.51 -13.97 -18.23
C SER A 28 -4.70 -15.26 -18.34
N ALA A 29 -4.38 -15.85 -17.19
CA ALA A 29 -3.83 -17.20 -17.14
C ALA A 29 -4.96 -18.22 -16.90
N ALA A 30 -4.89 -19.39 -17.53
CA ALA A 30 -5.83 -20.49 -17.32
C ALA A 30 -5.10 -21.76 -16.91
N ALA A 31 -5.66 -22.51 -15.96
CA ALA A 31 -5.11 -23.79 -15.51
C ALA A 31 -6.24 -24.79 -15.20
N VAL A 32 -6.01 -26.07 -15.47
CA VAL A 32 -6.94 -27.14 -15.12
C VAL A 32 -6.45 -27.81 -13.84
N LEU A 33 -7.33 -27.90 -12.84
CA LEU A 33 -7.05 -28.63 -11.60
C LEU A 33 -8.23 -29.53 -11.29
N LYS A 34 -7.97 -30.85 -11.24
CA LYS A 34 -9.00 -31.90 -11.15
C LYS A 34 -9.96 -31.81 -12.34
N GLU A 35 -11.22 -31.47 -12.09
CA GLU A 35 -12.32 -31.38 -13.05
C GLU A 35 -12.84 -29.94 -13.17
N SER A 36 -11.96 -28.95 -12.94
CA SER A 36 -12.34 -27.54 -12.98
C SER A 36 -11.27 -26.71 -13.67
N ILE A 37 -11.72 -25.75 -14.47
CA ILE A 37 -10.86 -24.81 -15.19
C ILE A 37 -10.82 -23.53 -14.36
N TYR A 38 -9.64 -23.08 -13.99
CA TYR A 38 -9.42 -21.84 -13.25
C TYR A 38 -8.88 -20.78 -14.18
N VAL A 39 -9.48 -19.60 -14.14
CA VAL A 39 -9.03 -18.41 -14.87
C VAL A 39 -8.60 -17.36 -13.85
N ILE A 40 -7.33 -16.97 -13.92
CA ILE A 40 -6.66 -16.16 -12.91
C ILE A 40 -6.18 -14.86 -13.56
N GLY A 41 -6.54 -13.74 -12.92
CA GLY A 41 -6.07 -12.43 -13.34
C GLY A 41 -6.64 -11.98 -14.68
N GLY A 42 -5.83 -11.22 -15.41
CA GLY A 42 -6.22 -10.54 -16.63
C GLY A 42 -6.59 -9.08 -16.40
N VAL A 43 -6.90 -8.41 -17.49
CA VAL A 43 -7.23 -6.99 -17.53
C VAL A 43 -8.61 -6.85 -18.19
N GLN A 44 -9.40 -5.86 -17.76
CA GLN A 44 -10.67 -5.46 -18.38
C GLN A 44 -10.48 -4.26 -19.33
N SER A 45 -11.51 -3.94 -20.14
CA SER A 45 -11.38 -3.00 -21.28
C SER A 45 -11.05 -1.57 -20.84
N ASP A 46 -11.26 -1.27 -19.57
CA ASP A 46 -10.91 -0.03 -18.86
C ASP A 46 -9.52 -0.06 -18.22
N GLU A 47 -8.69 -1.05 -18.56
CA GLU A 47 -7.37 -1.31 -17.97
C GLU A 47 -7.40 -1.71 -16.49
N GLU A 48 -8.58 -2.01 -15.93
CA GLU A 48 -8.70 -2.50 -14.57
C GLU A 48 -8.21 -3.95 -14.45
N LEU A 49 -7.36 -4.23 -13.47
CA LEU A 49 -6.85 -5.57 -13.19
C LEU A 49 -7.94 -6.39 -12.51
N VAL A 50 -8.25 -7.56 -13.06
CA VAL A 50 -9.22 -8.47 -12.45
C VAL A 50 -8.56 -9.26 -11.33
N ASP A 51 -8.81 -8.87 -10.08
CA ASP A 51 -8.23 -9.49 -8.88
C ASP A 51 -9.00 -10.74 -8.40
N VAL A 52 -9.94 -11.24 -9.20
CA VAL A 52 -10.77 -12.40 -8.89
C VAL A 52 -10.38 -13.58 -9.77
N VAL A 53 -10.27 -14.75 -9.13
CA VAL A 53 -10.17 -16.05 -9.80
C VAL A 53 -11.58 -16.57 -10.07
N GLU A 54 -11.86 -16.92 -11.30
CA GLU A 54 -13.08 -17.64 -11.68
C GLU A 54 -12.76 -19.12 -11.91
N CYS A 55 -13.67 -20.02 -11.52
CA CYS A 55 -13.54 -21.43 -11.83
C CYS A 55 -14.78 -21.96 -12.55
N TYR A 56 -14.59 -22.63 -13.68
CA TYR A 56 -15.63 -23.34 -14.38
C TYR A 56 -15.67 -24.80 -13.96
N LYS A 57 -16.87 -25.30 -13.63
CA LYS A 57 -17.12 -26.72 -13.39
C LYS A 57 -18.28 -27.19 -14.25
N GLU A 58 -18.07 -28.29 -14.97
CA GLU A 58 -19.07 -28.87 -15.86
C GLU A 58 -20.36 -29.18 -15.07
N GLY A 59 -21.50 -28.76 -15.62
CA GLY A 59 -22.82 -28.89 -14.98
C GLY A 59 -23.12 -27.89 -13.85
N GLN A 60 -22.14 -27.11 -13.37
CA GLN A 60 -22.35 -26.06 -12.37
C GLN A 60 -22.07 -24.64 -12.89
N GLY A 61 -21.44 -24.51 -14.05
CA GLY A 61 -21.11 -23.23 -14.68
C GLY A 61 -19.92 -22.53 -14.05
N TRP A 62 -19.82 -21.23 -14.31
CA TRP A 62 -18.77 -20.35 -13.78
C TRP A 62 -19.06 -19.94 -12.34
N GLN A 63 -18.16 -20.32 -11.43
CA GLN A 63 -18.21 -19.95 -10.03
C GLN A 63 -17.08 -18.98 -9.69
N MET A 64 -17.32 -18.13 -8.71
CA MET A 64 -16.31 -17.27 -8.10
C MET A 64 -15.87 -17.91 -6.78
N PRO A 65 -14.84 -18.77 -6.78
CA PRO A 65 -14.26 -19.23 -5.53
C PRO A 65 -13.78 -17.99 -4.73
N ASN A 66 -13.89 -18.02 -3.40
CA ASN A 66 -13.43 -16.94 -2.51
C ASN A 66 -11.89 -16.88 -2.41
N LEU A 67 -11.23 -16.94 -3.57
CA LEU A 67 -9.81 -16.84 -3.80
C LEU A 67 -9.55 -15.44 -4.37
N ARG A 68 -9.46 -14.44 -3.48
CA ARG A 68 -8.93 -13.12 -3.86
C ARG A 68 -7.50 -13.30 -4.37
N ALA A 69 -7.19 -12.73 -5.52
CA ALA A 69 -5.92 -12.91 -6.21
C ALA A 69 -4.73 -12.71 -5.28
N ILE A 70 -3.73 -13.55 -5.51
CA ILE A 70 -2.53 -13.79 -4.73
C ILE A 70 -1.75 -12.53 -4.30
N GLY A 71 -1.99 -11.36 -4.92
CA GLY A 71 -1.18 -10.14 -4.77
C GLY A 71 -1.00 -9.64 -3.33
N LYS A 72 -1.98 -9.83 -2.43
CA LYS A 72 -1.83 -9.45 -1.01
C LYS A 72 -1.16 -10.52 -0.15
N ARG A 73 -1.20 -11.78 -0.57
CA ARG A 73 -0.67 -12.94 0.18
C ARG A 73 0.75 -13.32 -0.23
N SER A 74 1.17 -12.97 -1.46
CA SER A 74 2.52 -13.22 -1.98
C SER A 74 3.60 -12.44 -1.22
N LEU A 75 3.31 -11.20 -0.82
CA LEU A 75 4.24 -10.39 -0.04
C LEU A 75 4.49 -11.01 1.34
N LEU A 76 3.41 -11.36 2.06
CA LEU A 76 3.51 -12.04 3.35
C LEU A 76 4.21 -13.41 3.21
N ALA A 77 3.93 -14.16 2.14
CA ALA A 77 4.60 -15.42 1.86
C ALA A 77 6.11 -15.24 1.61
N ALA A 78 6.52 -14.16 0.93
CA ALA A 78 7.94 -13.83 0.74
C ALA A 78 8.62 -13.48 2.07
N TRP A 79 7.98 -12.68 2.92
CA TRP A 79 8.45 -12.39 4.29
C TRP A 79 8.60 -13.68 5.12
N LEU A 80 7.57 -14.53 5.14
CA LEU A 80 7.59 -15.80 5.88
C LEU A 80 8.63 -16.77 5.34
N PHE A 81 8.77 -16.89 4.02
CA PHE A 81 9.76 -17.78 3.42
C PHE A 81 11.19 -17.34 3.76
N LEU A 82 11.50 -16.05 3.64
CA LEU A 82 12.86 -15.55 3.86
C LEU A 82 13.30 -15.50 5.32
N TYR A 83 12.38 -15.42 6.27
CA TYR A 83 12.72 -15.29 7.70
C TYR A 83 12.27 -16.46 8.58
N LEU A 84 11.23 -17.23 8.19
CA LEU A 84 10.73 -18.38 8.96
C LEU A 84 11.28 -19.71 8.43
N PHE A 85 11.39 -19.84 7.10
CA PHE A 85 11.77 -21.10 6.44
C PHE A 85 13.20 -21.11 5.89
N ARG A 86 13.84 -19.94 5.80
CA ARG A 86 15.24 -19.77 5.40
C ARG A 86 16.06 -19.37 6.63
N PRO A 87 16.97 -20.22 7.11
CA PRO A 87 17.95 -19.84 8.13
C PRO A 87 18.75 -18.63 7.67
N SER A 88 19.03 -17.69 8.58
CA SER A 88 19.73 -16.44 8.27
C SER A 88 21.17 -16.65 7.76
N ASP A 89 21.75 -17.79 8.10
CA ASP A 89 23.04 -18.27 7.62
C ASP A 89 22.82 -19.40 6.60
N PRO A 90 23.18 -19.27 5.31
CA PRO A 90 24.08 -18.29 4.67
C PRO A 90 23.39 -17.04 4.04
N PRO A 91 24.16 -15.97 3.71
CA PRO A 91 23.64 -14.73 3.12
C PRO A 91 22.91 -14.96 1.79
N LEU A 92 21.97 -14.08 1.46
CA LEU A 92 21.18 -14.22 0.23
C LEU A 92 22.07 -13.96 -0.99
N VAL A 93 22.24 -14.98 -1.84
CA VAL A 93 23.04 -14.86 -3.07
C VAL A 93 22.11 -14.77 -4.26
N ILE A 94 22.13 -13.62 -4.95
CA ILE A 94 21.35 -13.40 -6.16
C ILE A 94 22.36 -13.07 -7.27
N PHE A 95 22.37 -13.85 -8.36
CA PHE A 95 23.32 -13.71 -9.48
C PHE A 95 24.80 -13.70 -9.05
N GLY A 96 25.16 -14.46 -8.01
CA GLY A 96 26.52 -14.52 -7.48
C GLY A 96 26.91 -13.35 -6.57
N ARG A 97 26.04 -12.36 -6.36
CA ARG A 97 26.24 -11.29 -5.38
C ARG A 97 25.64 -11.68 -4.03
N GLN A 98 26.45 -11.56 -2.97
CA GLN A 98 25.99 -11.70 -1.59
C GLN A 98 25.30 -10.41 -1.13
N PHE A 99 24.10 -10.55 -0.58
CA PHE A 99 23.35 -9.47 0.05
C PHE A 99 23.37 -9.63 1.56
N SER A 100 23.70 -8.54 2.26
CA SER A 100 23.63 -8.47 3.72
C SER A 100 22.17 -8.52 4.19
N GLU A 101 21.95 -8.95 5.42
CA GLU A 101 20.63 -8.92 6.05
C GLU A 101 20.01 -7.52 6.06
N ARG A 102 20.82 -6.47 6.27
CA ARG A 102 20.34 -5.08 6.28
C ARG A 102 19.86 -4.62 4.91
N GLU A 103 20.60 -5.02 3.86
CA GLU A 103 20.22 -4.73 2.47
C GLU A 103 18.94 -5.49 2.11
N THR A 104 18.85 -6.77 2.48
CA THR A 104 17.68 -7.62 2.24
C THR A 104 16.44 -7.05 2.93
N LEU A 105 16.57 -6.66 4.21
CA LEU A 105 15.52 -6.02 4.98
C LEU A 105 15.09 -4.69 4.35
N GLY A 106 16.06 -3.85 3.98
CA GLY A 106 15.80 -2.57 3.33
C GLY A 106 15.02 -2.73 2.02
N VAL A 107 15.47 -3.65 1.15
CA VAL A 107 14.79 -3.98 -0.11
C VAL A 107 13.36 -4.47 0.15
N LEU A 108 13.16 -5.33 1.14
CA LEU A 108 11.85 -5.90 1.45
C LEU A 108 10.88 -4.85 2.04
N ILE A 109 11.38 -3.90 2.84
CA ILE A 109 10.60 -2.75 3.33
C ILE A 109 10.19 -1.85 2.16
N VAL A 110 11.13 -1.48 1.29
CA VAL A 110 10.84 -0.65 0.11
C VAL A 110 9.82 -1.34 -0.80
N LEU A 111 10.02 -2.63 -1.07
CA LEU A 111 9.09 -3.42 -1.87
C LEU A 111 7.70 -3.51 -1.20
N THR A 112 7.64 -3.59 0.13
CA THR A 112 6.37 -3.55 0.88
C THR A 112 5.67 -2.20 0.71
N VAL A 113 6.38 -1.09 0.83
CA VAL A 113 5.83 0.26 0.61
C VAL A 113 5.29 0.39 -0.81
N VAL A 114 6.07 -0.01 -1.82
CA VAL A 114 5.65 0.01 -3.23
C VAL A 114 4.38 -0.84 -3.45
N VAL A 115 4.31 -2.04 -2.87
CA VAL A 115 3.12 -2.91 -2.96
C VAL A 115 1.90 -2.28 -2.27
N ILE A 116 2.09 -1.60 -1.14
CA ILE A 116 0.98 -0.87 -0.48
C ILE A 116 0.42 0.21 -1.40
N PHE A 117 1.28 0.95 -2.11
CA PHE A 117 0.86 1.97 -3.07
C PHE A 117 0.24 1.40 -4.35
N LEU A 118 0.69 0.24 -4.82
CA LEU A 118 0.13 -0.45 -5.99
C LEU A 118 -1.16 -1.23 -5.69
N THR A 119 -1.50 -1.41 -4.42
CA THR A 119 -2.74 -2.12 -4.03
C THR A 119 -3.84 -1.13 -3.67
N SER A 120 -5.09 -1.61 -3.66
CA SER A 120 -6.27 -0.83 -3.24
C SER A 120 -6.15 -0.16 -1.86
N VAL A 121 -5.17 -0.56 -1.05
CA VAL A 121 -4.86 0.06 0.25
C VAL A 121 -4.32 1.49 0.06
N GLY A 122 -3.45 1.72 -0.93
CA GLY A 122 -2.91 3.06 -1.20
C GLY A 122 -4.01 4.07 -1.53
N ALA A 123 -4.95 3.69 -2.40
CA ALA A 123 -6.11 4.52 -2.72
C ALA A 123 -6.99 4.82 -1.49
N VAL A 124 -7.23 3.82 -0.63
CA VAL A 124 -8.01 4.02 0.61
C VAL A 124 -7.32 5.01 1.55
N LEU A 125 -6.00 4.89 1.76
CA LEU A 125 -5.24 5.78 2.63
C LEU A 125 -5.26 7.24 2.13
N VAL A 126 -5.04 7.44 0.83
CA VAL A 126 -5.11 8.77 0.21
C VAL A 126 -6.52 9.36 0.34
N SER A 127 -7.56 8.57 0.07
CA SER A 127 -8.94 9.04 0.19
C SER A 127 -9.29 9.43 1.63
N ALA A 128 -8.86 8.64 2.62
CA ALA A 128 -9.09 8.93 4.04
C ALA A 128 -8.38 10.22 4.48
N LEU A 129 -7.14 10.44 4.01
CA LEU A 129 -6.37 11.66 4.29
C LEU A 129 -7.07 12.90 3.71
N MET A 130 -7.51 12.82 2.44
CA MET A 130 -8.20 13.92 1.78
C MET A 130 -9.51 14.28 2.47
N ILE A 131 -10.28 13.28 2.91
CA ILE A 131 -11.50 13.50 3.70
C ILE A 131 -11.17 14.15 5.04
N GLY A 132 -10.14 13.68 5.75
CA GLY A 132 -9.70 14.26 7.01
C GLY A 132 -9.28 15.73 6.86
N LEU A 133 -8.51 16.05 5.81
CA LEU A 133 -8.08 17.42 5.53
C LEU A 133 -9.28 18.33 5.22
N ALA A 134 -10.24 17.84 4.43
CA ALA A 134 -11.47 18.57 4.14
C ALA A 134 -12.24 18.89 5.43
N ILE A 135 -12.40 17.92 6.34
CA ILE A 135 -13.07 18.13 7.63
C ILE A 135 -12.34 19.19 8.46
N VAL A 136 -11.01 19.14 8.53
CA VAL A 136 -10.20 20.13 9.27
C VAL A 136 -10.35 21.52 8.65
N CYS A 137 -10.28 21.64 7.32
CA CYS A 137 -10.46 22.92 6.62
C CYS A 137 -11.86 23.49 6.84
N THR A 138 -12.90 22.65 6.76
CA THR A 138 -14.28 23.06 7.04
C THR A 138 -14.42 23.51 8.49
N HIS A 139 -13.89 22.75 9.46
CA HIS A 139 -13.90 23.12 10.87
C HIS A 139 -13.17 24.45 11.12
N ALA A 140 -12.01 24.65 10.49
CA ALA A 140 -11.24 25.89 10.59
C ALA A 140 -11.97 27.09 9.96
N ALA A 141 -12.67 26.90 8.83
CA ALA A 141 -13.42 27.97 8.17
C ALA A 141 -14.62 28.46 8.99
N PHE A 142 -15.26 27.57 9.76
CA PHE A 142 -16.34 27.94 10.67
C PHE A 142 -15.86 28.45 12.03
N ARG A 143 -14.56 28.36 12.33
CA ARG A 143 -13.97 28.92 13.54
C ARG A 143 -13.66 30.40 13.28
N ALA A 144 -14.64 31.28 13.53
CA ALA A 144 -14.39 32.71 13.58
C ALA A 144 -13.35 33.01 14.69
N PRO A 145 -12.21 33.65 14.40
CA PRO A 145 -11.33 34.16 15.44
C PRO A 145 -11.99 35.40 16.04
N GLU A 146 -12.82 35.18 17.06
CA GLU A 146 -13.27 36.27 17.93
C GLU A 146 -12.00 36.82 18.65
N ASP A 147 -11.79 38.13 18.54
CA ASP A 147 -10.80 38.95 19.25
C ASP A 147 -9.33 38.94 18.76
N LEU A 148 -9.07 39.62 17.64
CA LEU A 148 -7.70 40.07 17.28
C LEU A 148 -7.43 41.55 17.60
N PHE A 149 -8.45 42.36 17.89
CA PHE A 149 -8.25 43.80 18.11
C PHE A 149 -9.32 44.39 19.03
N LEU A 150 -9.10 44.34 20.34
CA LEU A 150 -9.71 45.25 21.31
C LEU A 150 -8.68 45.56 22.42
N ASP A 151 -8.04 46.72 22.26
CA ASP A 151 -7.43 47.64 23.23
C ASP A 151 -6.69 47.10 24.47
N ASP A 152 -5.35 47.19 24.46
CA ASP A 152 -4.60 47.79 25.56
C ASP A 152 -3.16 48.18 25.13
N PRO A 153 -2.79 49.47 25.08
CA PRO A 153 -1.39 49.88 25.00
C PRO A 153 -0.76 49.75 26.40
N GLN A 154 -0.42 48.53 26.82
CA GLN A 154 0.41 48.34 28.00
C GLN A 154 1.39 47.16 27.83
N GLU A 155 2.66 47.50 28.00
CA GLU A 155 3.84 46.68 27.78
C GLU A 155 3.73 45.26 28.37
N SER A 156 4.03 44.25 27.57
CA SER A 156 4.46 42.95 28.05
C SER A 156 5.60 42.44 27.18
N PRO A 157 6.84 42.29 27.72
CA PRO A 157 7.95 41.79 26.95
C PRO A 157 7.67 40.34 26.58
N ALA A 158 7.86 40.04 25.29
CA ALA A 158 7.65 38.73 24.69
C ALA A 158 8.34 37.62 25.49
N THR A 159 7.61 36.99 26.40
CA THR A 159 8.04 35.76 27.07
C THR A 159 7.55 34.60 26.21
N GLY A 160 8.09 34.53 24.99
CA GLY A 160 7.79 33.50 24.01
C GLY A 160 8.52 32.20 24.31
N PHE A 161 7.97 31.10 23.79
CA PHE A 161 8.37 29.69 23.94
C PHE A 161 9.86 29.36 23.75
N LEU A 162 10.75 30.30 23.40
CA LEU A 162 12.18 30.05 23.20
C LEU A 162 13.11 30.82 24.16
N SER A 163 12.58 31.43 25.23
CA SER A 163 13.37 32.23 26.18
C SER A 163 14.48 31.46 26.89
N PHE A 164 14.36 30.14 27.00
CA PHE A 164 15.37 29.25 27.59
C PHE A 164 16.65 29.10 26.74
N LEU A 165 16.63 29.46 25.45
CA LEU A 165 17.84 29.39 24.60
C LEU A 165 18.79 30.57 24.80
N ASN A 166 18.34 31.67 25.40
CA ASN A 166 19.15 32.89 25.56
C ASN A 166 19.80 33.04 26.95
N GLY A 167 19.62 32.06 27.86
CA GLY A 167 20.14 32.10 29.23
C GLY A 167 21.61 31.70 29.41
N GLY A 168 22.30 31.28 28.34
CA GLY A 168 23.65 30.72 28.42
C GLY A 168 24.80 31.74 28.45
N ALA A 169 24.59 32.99 28.01
CA ALA A 169 25.66 33.97 27.86
C ALA A 169 25.84 34.90 29.08
N ALA A 170 24.84 35.02 29.96
CA ALA A 170 24.88 35.97 31.08
C ALA A 170 25.70 35.47 32.29
N ASN A 171 25.85 34.15 32.48
CA ASN A 171 26.51 33.59 33.67
C ASN A 171 28.04 33.46 33.57
N ALA A 172 28.64 33.65 32.38
CA ALA A 172 30.10 33.58 32.22
C ALA A 172 30.82 34.89 32.60
N ALA A 173 30.12 36.03 32.56
CA ALA A 173 30.71 37.34 32.89
C ALA A 173 30.72 37.65 34.40
N ALA A 174 29.84 37.01 35.19
CA ALA A 174 29.75 37.24 36.64
C ALA A 174 30.85 36.53 37.45
N VAL A 175 31.41 35.43 36.96
CA VAL A 175 32.43 34.64 37.68
C VAL A 175 33.84 35.24 37.51
N ALA A 176 34.12 35.99 36.44
CA ALA A 176 35.45 36.58 36.20
C ALA A 176 35.73 37.86 37.01
N VAL A 177 34.69 38.53 37.53
CA VAL A 177 34.84 39.79 38.31
C VAL A 177 34.98 39.52 39.81
N ALA A 178 34.48 38.39 40.32
CA ALA A 178 34.58 38.02 41.74
C ALA A 178 35.94 37.39 42.15
N ALA A 179 36.87 37.21 41.21
CA ALA A 179 38.19 36.61 41.47
C ALA A 179 39.36 37.61 41.39
N ARG A 180 39.09 38.94 41.35
CA ARG A 180 40.12 39.99 41.29
C ARG A 180 39.88 41.23 42.16
N VAL A 181 39.09 41.11 43.23
CA VAL A 181 38.98 42.12 44.31
C VAL A 181 38.99 41.41 45.65
#